data_AF-A0A933SQW1-F1
#
_entry.id   AF-A0A933SQW1-F1
#
_cell.length_a   1.000
_cell.length_b   1.000
_cell.length_c   1.000
_cell.angle_alpha   90.00
_cell.angle_beta   90.00
_cell.angle_gamma   90.00
#
_symmetry.space_group_name_H-M   'P 1'
#
loop_
_entity.id
_entity.type
_entity.pdbx_description
1 polymer ?
#
loop_
_entity_poly.entity_id
_entity_poly.type
_entity_poly.pdbx_seq_one_letter_code
_entity_poly.pdbx_strand_id
1 'polypeptide(L)'
;MSSLPSKIFPLIQVVADFLILALLLFYFLKRKEDRQRDKILEVRAKEMLLLNKSMDSLIKDAQKVTEDWINAMESKQSQMKSLLNDLEAKKEQVLKALSEKPAAAPAPQKENVEKAAVPVEEEKEEEDKYAEAARLAEEGYPPDEIARKVNLSRGEVELILDLKK
;
A
#
# COMPACT_ATOMS: atom_id res chain seq x y z
N MET A 1 24.91 -55.68 79.70
CA MET A 1 25.82 -55.11 78.68
C MET A 1 25.84 -56.06 77.50
N SER A 2 24.90 -55.89 76.56
CA SER A 2 24.75 -56.80 75.43
C SER A 2 25.72 -56.37 74.33
N SER A 3 26.68 -57.25 74.01
CA SER A 3 27.58 -57.10 72.88
C SER A 3 26.75 -57.05 71.60
N LEU A 4 26.59 -55.85 71.03
CA LEU A 4 26.07 -55.68 69.67
C LEU A 4 26.96 -56.52 68.74
N PRO A 5 26.37 -57.41 67.89
CA PRO A 5 27.17 -58.23 67.01
C PRO A 5 27.91 -57.31 66.04
N SER A 6 29.23 -57.47 65.97
CA SER A 6 30.18 -56.69 65.16
C SER A 6 29.83 -56.59 63.67
N LYS A 7 28.84 -57.36 63.21
CA LYS A 7 28.30 -57.37 61.85
C LYS A 7 27.27 -56.26 61.56
N ILE A 8 26.70 -55.61 62.58
CA ILE A 8 25.67 -54.55 62.38
C ILE A 8 26.30 -53.21 61.98
N PHE A 9 27.50 -52.92 62.48
CA PHE A 9 28.22 -51.68 62.19
C PHE A 9 28.49 -51.44 60.69
N PRO A 10 29.03 -52.41 59.92
CA PRO A 10 29.23 -52.21 58.47
C PRO A 10 27.90 -52.09 57.69
N LEU A 11 26.83 -52.74 58.16
CA LEU A 11 25.51 -52.65 57.50
C LEU A 11 24.94 -51.22 57.60
N ILE A 12 25.05 -50.61 58.78
CA ILE A 12 24.61 -49.22 58.99
C ILE A 12 25.43 -48.26 58.12
N GLN A 13 26.74 -48.48 58.02
CA GLN A 13 27.62 -47.65 57.20
C GLN A 13 27.25 -47.71 55.70
N VAL A 14 26.97 -48.91 55.16
CA VAL A 14 26.54 -49.08 53.77
C VAL A 14 25.20 -48.39 53.51
N VAL A 15 24.25 -48.49 54.44
CA VAL A 15 22.96 -47.80 54.33
C VAL A 15 23.13 -46.29 54.36
N ALA A 16 23.97 -45.77 55.26
CA ALA A 16 24.27 -44.35 55.37
C ALA A 16 24.91 -43.81 54.08
N ASP A 17 25.89 -44.52 53.53
CA ASP A 17 26.54 -44.15 52.27
C ASP A 17 25.53 -44.14 51.11
N PHE A 18 24.65 -45.14 51.02
CA PHE A 18 23.61 -45.19 49.98
C PHE A 18 22.63 -44.02 50.11
N LEU A 19 22.28 -43.63 51.34
CA LEU A 19 21.41 -42.49 51.62
C LEU A 19 22.06 -41.16 51.21
N ILE A 20 23.35 -40.99 51.49
CA ILE A 20 24.12 -39.81 51.08
C ILE A 20 24.22 -39.75 49.55
N LEU A 21 24.47 -40.88 48.89
CA LEU A 21 24.57 -40.97 47.43
C LEU A 21 23.24 -40.66 46.75
N ALA A 22 22.13 -41.15 47.31
CA ALA A 22 20.78 -40.83 46.84
C ALA A 22 20.45 -39.34 47.00
N LEU A 23 20.82 -38.72 48.13
CA LEU A 23 20.64 -37.28 48.35
C LEU A 23 21.49 -36.44 47.39
N LEU A 24 22.74 -36.84 47.13
CA LEU A 24 23.59 -36.17 46.15
C LEU A 24 23.01 -36.27 44.74
N LEU A 25 22.55 -37.47 44.33
CA LEU A 25 21.86 -37.66 43.06
C LEU A 25 20.64 -36.75 42.97
N PHE A 26 19.77 -36.76 43.99
CA PHE A 26 18.57 -35.92 44.01
C PHE A 26 18.91 -34.43 43.90
N TYR A 27 19.95 -33.97 44.62
CA TYR A 27 20.43 -32.59 44.54
C TYR A 27 20.96 -32.23 43.13
N PHE A 28 21.73 -33.13 42.50
CA PHE A 28 22.23 -32.92 41.14
C PHE A 28 21.13 -32.93 40.08
N LEU A 29 20.13 -33.82 40.20
CA LEU A 29 18.99 -33.85 39.29
C LEU A 29 18.16 -32.57 39.39
N LYS A 30 17.81 -32.16 40.62
CA LYS A 30 17.02 -30.95 40.86
C LYS A 30 17.73 -29.69 40.35
N ARG A 31 19.04 -29.57 40.63
CA ARG A 31 19.86 -28.45 40.15
C ARG A 31 19.96 -28.38 38.62
N LYS A 32 19.90 -29.51 37.93
CA LYS A 32 19.93 -29.56 36.45
C LYS A 32 18.61 -29.07 35.87
N GLU A 33 17.48 -29.40 36.48
CA GLU A 33 16.15 -28.98 36.03
C GLU A 33 15.94 -27.48 36.19
N ASP A 34 16.33 -26.90 37.33
CA ASP A 34 16.20 -25.46 37.59
C ASP A 34 16.98 -24.62 36.55
N ARG A 35 18.19 -25.05 36.20
CA ARG A 35 19.01 -24.39 35.16
C ARG A 35 18.39 -24.42 33.76
N GLN A 36 17.56 -25.42 33.44
CA GLN A 36 16.87 -25.45 32.16
C GLN A 36 15.67 -24.52 32.15
N ARG A 37 14.94 -24.45 33.27
CA ARG A 37 13.80 -23.54 33.42
C ARG A 37 14.22 -22.08 33.29
N ASP A 38 15.31 -21.69 33.95
CA ASP A 38 15.83 -20.32 33.89
C ASP A 38 16.22 -19.90 32.47
N LYS A 39 16.87 -20.79 31.71
CA LYS A 39 17.23 -20.52 30.30
C LYS A 39 16.01 -20.32 29.42
N ILE A 40 14.96 -21.13 29.61
CA ILE A 40 13.72 -21.02 28.84
C ILE A 40 13.01 -19.69 29.15
N LEU A 41 12.99 -19.28 30.42
CA LEU A 41 12.42 -18.00 30.84
C LEU A 41 13.21 -16.82 30.29
N GLU A 42 14.53 -16.89 30.27
CA GLU A 42 15.40 -15.83 29.72
C GLU A 42 15.20 -15.67 28.20
N VAL A 43 15.10 -16.78 27.46
CA VAL A 43 14.82 -16.76 26.02
C VAL A 43 13.44 -16.15 25.75
N ARG A 44 12.40 -16.58 26.48
CA ARG A 44 11.06 -15.98 26.35
C ARG A 44 11.04 -14.49 26.68
N ALA A 45 11.77 -14.07 27.71
CA ALA A 45 11.86 -12.65 28.07
C ALA A 45 12.53 -11.82 26.97
N LYS A 46 13.59 -12.35 26.34
CA LYS A 46 14.25 -11.71 25.19
C LYS A 46 13.33 -11.64 23.98
N GLU A 47 12.61 -12.71 23.66
CA GLU A 47 11.62 -12.73 22.58
C GLU A 47 10.51 -11.69 22.81
N MET A 48 9.98 -11.60 24.02
CA MET A 48 8.97 -10.59 24.39
C MET A 48 9.51 -9.16 24.27
N LEU A 49 10.76 -8.92 24.66
CA LEU A 49 11.39 -7.60 24.53
C LEU A 49 11.59 -7.22 23.06
N LEU A 50 12.04 -8.16 22.23
CA LEU A 50 12.16 -7.95 20.78
C LEU A 50 10.81 -7.68 20.12
N LEU A 51 9.77 -8.42 20.51
CA LEU A 51 8.42 -8.20 20.02
C LEU A 51 7.91 -6.81 20.39
N ASN A 52 8.09 -6.39 21.65
CA ASN A 52 7.67 -5.07 22.09
C ASN A 52 8.43 -3.95 21.35
N LYS A 53 9.74 -4.14 21.15
CA LYS A 53 10.54 -3.21 20.35
C LYS A 53 10.08 -3.12 18.89
N SER A 54 9.67 -4.24 18.30
CA SER A 54 9.13 -4.26 16.94
C SER A 54 7.78 -3.54 16.87
N MET A 55 6.92 -3.70 17.88
CA MET A 55 5.65 -2.97 18.00
C MET A 55 5.88 -1.46 18.09
N ASP A 56 6.84 -1.03 18.92
CA ASP A 56 7.21 0.38 19.04
C ASP A 56 7.70 0.97 17.71
N SER A 57 8.48 0.21 16.92
CA SER A 57 8.89 0.67 15.59
C SER A 57 7.71 0.77 14.62
N LEU A 58 6.79 -0.20 14.64
CA LEU A 58 5.59 -0.16 13.79
C LEU A 58 4.70 1.05 14.14
N ILE A 59 4.55 1.37 15.41
CA ILE A 59 3.78 2.53 15.86
C ILE A 59 4.43 3.83 15.35
N LYS A 60 5.77 3.94 15.46
CA LYS A 60 6.50 5.10 14.94
C LYS A 60 6.40 5.23 13.43
N ASP A 61 6.50 4.12 12.71
CA ASP A 61 6.35 4.12 11.26
C ASP A 61 4.92 4.52 10.85
N ALA A 62 3.90 4.01 11.55
CA ALA A 62 2.50 4.40 11.32
C ALA A 62 2.25 5.89 11.62
N GLN A 63 2.84 6.42 12.69
CA GLN A 63 2.78 7.86 13.01
C GLN A 63 3.41 8.70 11.91
N LYS A 64 4.61 8.31 11.44
CA LYS A 64 5.30 9.01 10.36
C LYS A 64 4.51 9.01 9.06
N VAL A 65 3.96 7.86 8.66
CA VAL A 65 3.10 7.75 7.47
C VAL A 65 1.86 8.64 7.61
N THR A 66 1.29 8.73 8.82
CA THR A 66 0.13 9.59 9.09
C THR A 66 0.50 11.07 8.96
N GLU A 67 1.65 11.47 9.48
CA GLU A 67 2.17 12.84 9.37
C GLU A 67 2.48 13.21 7.91
N ASP A 68 3.14 12.31 7.17
CA ASP A 68 3.41 12.49 5.74
C ASP A 68 2.10 12.62 4.94
N TRP A 69 1.07 11.84 5.29
CA TRP A 69 -0.25 11.95 4.67
C TRP A 69 -0.93 13.28 5.01
N ILE A 70 -0.93 13.71 6.27
CA ILE A 70 -1.50 15.01 6.65
C ILE A 70 -0.84 16.15 5.87
N ASN A 71 0.50 16.15 5.80
CA ASN A 71 1.27 17.14 5.05
C ASN A 71 0.94 17.12 3.54
N ALA A 72 0.81 15.92 2.96
CA ALA A 72 0.41 15.79 1.55
C ALA A 72 -1.02 16.32 1.32
N MET A 73 -1.94 16.06 2.26
CA MET A 73 -3.32 16.52 2.17
C MET A 73 -3.43 18.04 2.29
N GLU A 74 -2.68 18.66 3.20
CA GLU A 74 -2.61 20.12 3.32
C GLU A 74 -2.02 20.76 2.05
N SER A 75 -0.96 20.17 1.49
CA SER A 75 -0.37 20.63 0.23
C SER A 75 -1.38 20.56 -0.92
N LYS A 76 -2.12 19.45 -1.03
CA LYS A 76 -3.19 19.29 -2.03
C LYS A 76 -4.34 20.26 -1.82
N GLN A 77 -4.75 20.50 -0.58
CA GLN A 77 -5.79 21.47 -0.26
C GLN A 77 -5.34 22.89 -0.65
N SER A 78 -4.08 23.25 -0.40
CA SER A 78 -3.50 24.53 -0.82
C SER A 78 -3.47 24.68 -2.34
N GLN A 79 -3.01 23.65 -3.06
CA GLN A 79 -3.04 23.63 -4.53
C GLN A 79 -4.46 23.79 -5.08
N MET A 80 -5.44 23.12 -4.47
CA MET A 80 -6.84 23.17 -4.88
C MET A 80 -7.44 24.56 -4.66
N LYS A 81 -7.12 25.22 -3.53
CA LYS A 81 -7.49 26.63 -3.30
C LYS A 81 -6.85 27.57 -4.32
N SER A 82 -5.57 27.35 -4.66
CA SER A 82 -4.88 28.15 -5.68
C SER A 82 -5.55 28.00 -7.05
N LEU A 83 -5.84 26.77 -7.46
CA LEU A 83 -6.53 26.49 -8.72
C LEU A 83 -7.93 27.11 -8.76
N LEU A 84 -8.65 27.10 -7.64
CA LEU A 84 -9.96 27.74 -7.53
C LEU A 84 -9.86 29.25 -7.74
N ASN A 85 -8.89 29.90 -7.09
CA ASN A 85 -8.63 31.33 -7.23
C ASN A 85 -8.21 31.69 -8.65
N ASP A 86 -7.38 30.88 -9.30
CA ASP A 86 -6.97 31.08 -10.70
C ASP A 86 -8.16 30.94 -11.66
N LEU A 87 -9.05 29.98 -11.42
CA LEU A 87 -10.30 29.80 -12.17
C LEU A 87 -11.22 31.00 -11.99
N GLU A 88 -11.35 31.51 -10.77
CA GLU A 88 -12.19 32.66 -10.47
C GLU A 88 -11.64 33.94 -11.11
N ALA A 89 -10.32 34.14 -11.07
CA ALA A 89 -9.65 35.24 -11.75
C ALA A 89 -9.81 35.16 -13.28
N LYS A 90 -9.67 33.97 -13.87
CA LYS A 90 -9.92 33.76 -15.31
C LYS A 90 -11.39 34.03 -15.68
N LYS A 91 -12.33 33.59 -14.85
CA LYS A 91 -13.76 33.86 -15.03
C LYS A 91 -14.05 35.37 -15.02
N GLU A 92 -13.47 36.11 -14.08
CA GLU A 92 -13.60 37.58 -14.05
C GLU A 92 -12.98 38.25 -15.28
N GLN A 93 -11.82 37.79 -15.75
CA GLN A 93 -11.20 38.32 -16.97
C GLN A 93 -12.08 38.09 -18.20
N VAL A 94 -12.66 36.89 -18.35
CA VAL A 94 -13.58 36.57 -19.44
C VAL A 94 -14.85 37.42 -19.35
N LEU A 95 -15.42 37.58 -18.16
CA LEU A 95 -16.58 38.46 -17.95
C LEU A 95 -16.27 39.91 -18.29
N LYS A 96 -15.10 40.43 -17.88
CA LYS A 96 -14.65 41.78 -18.24
C LYS A 96 -14.49 41.93 -19.75
N ALA A 97 -13.84 40.98 -20.41
CA ALA A 97 -13.67 40.98 -21.86
C ALA A 97 -15.02 40.92 -22.61
N LEU A 98 -16.00 40.20 -22.07
CA LEU A 98 -17.37 40.19 -22.59
C LEU A 98 -18.11 41.50 -22.35
N SER A 99 -17.92 42.15 -21.20
CA SER A 99 -18.58 43.42 -20.86
C SER A 99 -17.93 44.65 -21.51
N GLU A 100 -16.63 44.62 -21.77
CA GLU A 100 -15.88 45.68 -22.47
C GLU A 100 -16.06 45.61 -23.99
N LYS A 101 -16.61 44.51 -24.53
CA LYS A 101 -17.04 44.45 -25.92
C LYS A 101 -18.25 45.38 -26.07
N PRO A 102 -18.09 46.56 -26.70
CA PRO A 102 -19.18 47.52 -26.77
C PRO A 102 -20.33 46.89 -27.57
N ALA A 103 -21.54 47.12 -27.11
CA ALA A 103 -22.76 46.95 -27.88
C ALA A 103 -22.71 47.84 -29.13
N ALA A 104 -21.99 47.41 -30.16
CA ALA A 104 -22.15 47.93 -31.51
C ALA A 104 -23.46 47.34 -32.04
N ALA A 105 -24.54 48.10 -31.84
CA ALA A 105 -25.83 47.88 -32.46
C ALA A 105 -25.76 48.19 -33.98
N PRO A 106 -26.79 47.85 -34.78
CA PRO A 106 -26.66 46.93 -35.90
C PRO A 106 -26.73 47.64 -37.26
N ALA A 107 -26.12 47.07 -38.29
CA ALA A 107 -26.42 47.42 -39.68
C ALA A 107 -26.63 46.17 -40.53
N PRO A 108 -27.57 46.22 -41.51
CA PRO A 108 -28.31 45.06 -41.98
C PRO A 108 -27.75 44.46 -43.27
N GLN A 109 -28.27 43.27 -43.60
CA GLN A 109 -28.12 42.50 -44.87
C GLN A 109 -26.85 41.62 -44.90
N LYS A 110 -26.96 40.28 -44.94
CA LYS A 110 -27.91 39.49 -45.72
C LYS A 110 -28.44 38.30 -44.91
N GLU A 111 -29.75 38.13 -44.97
CA GLU A 111 -30.40 36.83 -44.76
C GLU A 111 -29.74 35.81 -45.70
N ASN A 112 -29.09 34.82 -45.11
CA ASN A 112 -29.33 33.44 -45.51
C ASN A 112 -29.48 32.66 -44.22
N VAL A 113 -30.73 32.51 -43.82
CA VAL A 113 -31.17 31.67 -42.71
C VAL A 113 -30.88 30.22 -43.09
N GLU A 114 -30.60 29.41 -42.06
CA GLU A 114 -30.72 27.95 -42.05
C GLU A 114 -29.44 27.14 -42.37
N LYS A 115 -28.56 26.97 -41.37
CA LYS A 115 -28.41 25.68 -40.66
C LYS A 115 -27.34 25.76 -39.57
N ALA A 116 -27.68 25.28 -38.39
CA ALA A 116 -26.71 24.73 -37.47
C ALA A 116 -25.96 23.57 -38.17
N ALA A 117 -24.65 23.69 -38.32
CA ALA A 117 -23.72 22.61 -38.64
C ALA A 117 -22.51 22.86 -37.71
N VAL A 118 -22.46 22.24 -36.54
CA VAL A 118 -21.73 20.98 -36.30
C VAL A 118 -20.38 20.99 -37.03
N PRO A 119 -19.24 20.98 -36.31
CA PRO A 119 -17.97 20.62 -36.93
C PRO A 119 -18.01 19.12 -37.22
N VAL A 120 -18.49 18.73 -38.40
CA VAL A 120 -18.62 17.32 -38.87
C VAL A 120 -17.29 16.78 -39.44
N GLU A 121 -16.23 17.60 -39.50
CA GLU A 121 -14.95 17.18 -40.08
C GLU A 121 -14.07 16.40 -39.09
N GLU A 122 -14.10 16.71 -37.78
CA GLU A 122 -13.31 15.98 -36.78
C GLU A 122 -13.87 14.58 -36.47
N GLU A 123 -15.20 14.42 -36.42
CA GLU A 123 -15.83 13.11 -36.14
C GLU A 123 -15.51 12.06 -37.21
N LYS A 124 -15.39 12.47 -38.48
CA LYS A 124 -15.05 11.53 -39.57
C LYS A 124 -13.60 11.05 -39.48
N GLU A 125 -12.66 11.94 -39.17
CA GLU A 125 -11.25 11.56 -39.02
C GLU A 125 -11.03 10.65 -37.80
N GLU A 126 -11.81 10.81 -36.74
CA GLU A 126 -11.77 9.92 -35.58
C GLU A 126 -12.43 8.57 -35.88
N GLU A 127 -13.60 8.56 -36.53
CA GLU A 127 -14.29 7.32 -36.96
C GLU A 127 -13.41 6.45 -37.86
N ASP A 128 -12.66 7.06 -38.77
CA ASP A 128 -11.71 6.35 -39.64
C ASP A 128 -10.54 5.72 -38.86
N LYS A 129 -10.02 6.38 -37.82
CA LYS A 129 -8.95 5.84 -36.95
C LYS A 129 -9.43 4.65 -36.12
N TYR A 130 -10.67 4.71 -35.64
CA TYR A 130 -11.29 3.60 -34.90
C TYR A 130 -11.54 2.38 -35.79
N ALA A 131 -12.02 2.61 -37.02
CA ALA A 131 -12.20 1.55 -38.00
C ALA A 131 -10.87 0.90 -38.42
N GLU A 132 -9.82 1.72 -38.59
CA GLU A 132 -8.48 1.21 -38.92
C GLU A 132 -7.84 0.44 -37.77
N ALA A 133 -8.02 0.89 -36.52
CA ALA A 133 -7.56 0.16 -35.33
C ALA A 133 -8.21 -1.23 -35.23
N ALA A 134 -9.52 -1.31 -35.53
CA ALA A 134 -10.25 -2.56 -35.53
C ALA A 134 -9.80 -3.52 -36.65
N ARG A 135 -9.46 -3.00 -37.84
CA ARG A 135 -8.91 -3.81 -38.95
C ARG A 135 -7.54 -4.39 -38.60
N LEU A 136 -6.65 -3.57 -38.04
CA LEU A 136 -5.32 -4.03 -37.62
C LEU A 136 -5.39 -5.11 -36.52
N ALA A 137 -6.40 -5.05 -35.66
CA ALA A 137 -6.61 -6.09 -34.66
C ALA A 137 -7.08 -7.41 -35.26
N GLU A 138 -7.95 -7.37 -36.28
CA GLU A 138 -8.35 -8.56 -37.05
C GLU A 138 -7.18 -9.18 -37.82
N GLU A 139 -6.24 -8.36 -38.27
CA GLU A 139 -4.97 -8.79 -38.86
C GLU A 139 -3.97 -9.37 -37.83
N GLY A 140 -4.29 -9.30 -36.53
CA GLY A 140 -3.50 -9.90 -35.45
C GLY A 140 -2.37 -9.04 -34.89
N TYR A 141 -2.37 -7.72 -35.16
CA TYR A 141 -1.37 -6.82 -34.59
C TYR A 141 -1.57 -6.65 -33.07
N PRO A 142 -0.47 -6.51 -32.29
CA PRO A 142 -0.57 -6.28 -30.86
C PRO A 142 -1.07 -4.85 -30.55
N PRO A 143 -1.81 -4.64 -29.44
CA PRO A 143 -2.40 -3.35 -29.09
C PRO A 143 -1.42 -2.17 -29.04
N ASP A 144 -0.19 -2.42 -28.58
CA ASP A 144 0.87 -1.40 -28.50
C ASP A 144 1.35 -0.93 -29.89
N GLU A 145 1.30 -1.80 -30.91
CA GLU A 145 1.65 -1.43 -32.29
C GLU A 145 0.51 -0.73 -33.00
N ILE A 146 -0.74 -1.14 -32.73
CA ILE A 146 -1.94 -0.48 -33.25
C ILE A 146 -1.97 0.97 -32.76
N ALA A 147 -1.81 1.20 -31.45
CA ALA A 147 -1.78 2.53 -30.84
C ALA A 147 -0.80 3.48 -31.54
N ARG A 148 0.39 2.97 -31.90
CA ARG A 148 1.42 3.75 -32.62
C ARG A 148 1.05 4.04 -34.08
N LYS A 149 0.35 3.11 -34.75
CA LYS A 149 -0.02 3.26 -36.17
C LYS A 149 -1.21 4.20 -36.38
N VAL A 150 -2.24 4.10 -35.54
CA VAL A 150 -3.46 4.93 -35.66
C VAL A 150 -3.42 6.18 -34.79
N ASN A 151 -2.31 6.42 -34.08
CA ASN A 151 -2.10 7.54 -33.16
C ASN A 151 -3.21 7.64 -32.08
N LEU A 152 -3.61 6.48 -31.55
CA LEU A 152 -4.52 6.37 -30.41
C LEU A 152 -3.75 5.94 -29.16
N SER A 153 -4.26 6.28 -27.98
CA SER A 153 -3.71 5.76 -26.74
C SER A 153 -3.96 4.25 -26.61
N ARG A 154 -3.10 3.56 -25.88
CA ARG A 154 -3.27 2.12 -25.62
C ARG A 154 -4.64 1.79 -25.01
N GLY A 155 -5.12 2.63 -24.09
CA GLY A 155 -6.42 2.43 -23.44
C GLY A 155 -7.60 2.58 -24.40
N GLU A 156 -7.52 3.51 -25.35
CA GLU A 156 -8.55 3.66 -26.40
C GLU A 156 -8.54 2.44 -27.34
N VAL A 157 -7.37 1.93 -27.70
CA VAL A 157 -7.27 0.69 -28.49
C VAL A 157 -7.89 -0.49 -27.74
N GLU A 158 -7.52 -0.71 -26.47
CA GLU A 158 -8.10 -1.78 -25.66
C GLU A 158 -9.63 -1.68 -25.56
N LEU A 159 -10.18 -0.47 -25.42
CA LEU A 159 -11.62 -0.24 -25.39
C LEU A 159 -12.30 -0.62 -26.72
N ILE A 160 -11.71 -0.27 -27.87
CA ILE A 160 -12.26 -0.65 -29.20
C ILE A 160 -12.30 -2.17 -29.35
N LEU A 161 -11.25 -2.86 -28.89
CA LEU A 161 -11.15 -4.32 -28.97
C LEU A 161 -12.17 -5.02 -28.08
N ASP A 162 -12.41 -4.49 -26.89
CA ASP A 162 -13.39 -5.04 -25.95
C ASP A 162 -14.83 -4.83 -26.40
N LEU A 163 -15.13 -3.73 -27.10
CA LEU A 163 -16.46 -3.45 -27.66
C LEU A 163 -16.81 -4.31 -28.90
N LYS A 164 -15.80 -4.91 -29.56
CA LYS A 164 -15.99 -5.75 -30.76
C LYS A 164 -16.14 -7.25 -30.46
N LYS A 165 -15.97 -7.68 -29.21
CA LYS A 165 -16.25 -9.06 -28.75
C LYS A 165 -17.73 -9.31 -28.55
#